data_AF-A0A1F7RV55-F1
#
_entry.id   AF-A0A1F7RV55-F1
#
_cell.length_a   1.000
_cell.length_b   1.000
_cell.length_c   1.000
_cell.angle_alpha   90.00
_cell.angle_beta   90.00
_cell.angle_gamma   90.00
#
_symmetry.space_group_name_H-M   'P 1'
#
loop_
_entity.id
_entity.type
_entity.pdbx_description
1 polymer ?
#
loop_
_entity_poly.entity_id
_entity_poly.type
_entity_poly.pdbx_seq_one_letter_code
_entity_poly.pdbx_strand_id
1 'polypeptide(L)'
;MINLKMFLNMKIHIFAKTSFSLFITAFLFISSGCSDKINYLKKGSFLKPNIWEKVEINNAKISSDQKNIFSENGTPTYILTFFEANSEGKKGRPVQEWVYEKEEKFFWFVNGNLVDYIAVSPPKEKLIRPPGM
;
A
#
# COMPACT_ATOMS: atom_id res chain seq x y z
N MET A 1 33.77 -1.10 -72.92
CA MET A 1 34.54 -0.69 -71.72
C MET A 1 33.54 -0.27 -70.64
N ILE A 2 33.09 -1.20 -69.80
CA ILE A 2 32.05 -0.93 -68.79
C ILE A 2 32.67 -0.07 -67.70
N ASN A 3 32.07 1.10 -67.46
CA ASN A 3 32.61 2.14 -66.62
C ASN A 3 32.58 1.70 -65.14
N LEU A 4 33.74 1.39 -64.57
CA LEU A 4 33.94 0.85 -63.22
C LEU A 4 33.25 1.69 -62.13
N LYS A 5 33.04 2.99 -62.41
CA LYS A 5 32.36 3.96 -61.55
C LYS A 5 30.87 3.65 -61.35
N MET A 6 30.21 3.06 -62.35
CA MET A 6 28.77 2.73 -62.31
C MET A 6 28.49 1.49 -61.43
N PHE A 7 29.41 0.51 -61.45
CA PHE A 7 29.31 -0.69 -60.61
C PHE A 7 29.56 -0.38 -59.12
N LEU A 8 30.46 0.57 -58.82
CA LEU A 8 30.75 0.99 -57.45
C LEU A 8 29.54 1.70 -56.82
N ASN A 9 28.91 2.64 -57.54
CA ASN A 9 27.75 3.38 -57.05
C ASN A 9 26.54 2.47 -56.80
N MET A 10 26.34 1.44 -57.63
CA MET A 10 25.24 0.49 -57.46
C MET A 10 25.42 -0.40 -56.21
N LYS A 11 26.65 -0.85 -55.91
CA LYS A 11 26.94 -1.62 -54.69
C LYS A 11 26.80 -0.78 -53.42
N ILE A 12 27.21 0.49 -53.46
CA ILE A 12 27.09 1.42 -52.33
C ILE A 12 25.62 1.69 -52.00
N HIS A 13 24.76 1.87 -53.01
CA HIS A 13 23.32 2.06 -52.79
C HIS A 13 22.62 0.81 -52.24
N ILE A 14 23.03 -0.39 -52.67
CA ILE A 14 22.48 -1.64 -52.13
C ILE A 14 22.92 -1.84 -50.68
N PHE A 15 24.21 -1.61 -50.37
CA PHE A 15 24.76 -1.72 -49.02
C PHE A 15 24.18 -0.68 -48.05
N ALA A 16 23.97 0.55 -48.52
CA ALA A 16 23.31 1.60 -47.74
C ALA A 16 21.84 1.26 -47.44
N LYS A 17 21.12 0.66 -48.40
CA LYS A 17 19.72 0.25 -48.21
C LYS A 17 19.57 -0.91 -47.22
N THR A 18 20.43 -1.94 -47.30
CA THR A 18 20.40 -3.05 -46.34
C THR A 18 20.82 -2.61 -44.94
N SER A 19 21.83 -1.74 -44.82
CA SER A 19 22.25 -1.18 -43.53
C SER A 19 21.14 -0.32 -42.90
N PHE A 20 20.47 0.52 -43.69
CA PHE A 20 19.35 1.35 -43.23
C PHE A 20 18.13 0.50 -42.79
N SER A 21 17.83 -0.58 -43.52
CA SER A 21 16.75 -1.51 -43.18
C SER A 21 17.02 -2.28 -41.88
N LEU A 22 18.27 -2.66 -41.63
CA LEU A 22 18.69 -3.30 -40.36
C LEU A 22 18.60 -2.32 -39.18
N PHE A 23 18.92 -1.05 -39.42
CA PHE A 23 18.80 -0.01 -38.40
C PHE A 23 17.34 0.25 -38.00
N ILE A 24 16.42 0.31 -38.98
CA ILE A 24 14.98 0.52 -38.72
C ILE A 24 14.38 -0.66 -37.95
N THR A 25 14.73 -1.90 -38.34
CA THR A 25 14.22 -3.09 -37.66
C THR A 25 14.74 -3.19 -36.23
N ALA A 26 16.02 -2.87 -35.98
CA ALA A 26 16.55 -2.81 -34.62
C ALA A 26 15.86 -1.75 -33.75
N PHE A 27 15.56 -0.56 -34.30
CA PHE A 27 14.91 0.53 -33.56
C PHE A 27 13.47 0.18 -33.15
N LEU A 28 12.74 -0.59 -33.96
CA LEU A 28 11.37 -1.01 -33.67
C LEU A 28 11.26 -2.03 -32.53
N PHE A 29 12.33 -2.77 -32.21
CA PHE A 29 12.31 -3.69 -31.06
C PHE A 29 12.45 -2.99 -29.71
N ILE A 30 13.06 -1.80 -29.65
CA ILE A 30 13.38 -1.10 -28.39
C ILE A 30 12.15 -0.36 -27.82
N SER A 31 11.13 -0.09 -28.63
CA SER A 31 9.92 0.65 -28.24
C SER A 31 8.78 -0.22 -27.69
N SER A 32 8.98 -1.53 -27.54
CA SER A 32 7.94 -2.46 -27.06
C SER A 32 7.87 -2.61 -25.52
N GLY A 33 8.69 -1.84 -24.79
CA GLY A 33 8.62 -1.76 -23.33
C GLY A 33 7.61 -0.72 -22.84
N CYS A 34 6.32 -0.99 -22.97
CA CYS A 34 5.32 -0.26 -22.18
C CYS A 34 5.52 -0.59 -20.70
N SER A 35 6.22 0.30 -19.98
CA SER A 35 6.20 0.30 -18.53
C SER A 35 4.81 0.79 -18.11
N ASP A 36 3.88 -0.14 -17.96
CA ASP A 36 2.58 0.12 -17.35
C ASP A 36 2.83 0.47 -15.88
N LYS A 37 3.17 1.74 -15.63
CA LYS A 37 3.27 2.27 -14.28
C LYS A 37 1.87 2.17 -13.67
N ILE A 38 1.72 1.19 -12.79
CA ILE A 38 0.49 0.88 -12.08
C ILE A 38 -0.03 2.15 -11.39
N ASN A 39 -1.06 2.76 -11.97
CA ASN A 39 -1.54 4.09 -11.62
C ASN A 39 -2.71 4.08 -10.60
N TYR A 40 -3.05 2.90 -10.04
CA TYR A 40 -4.11 2.81 -9.01
C TYR A 40 -3.62 3.23 -7.62
N LEU A 41 -2.31 3.25 -7.36
CA LEU A 41 -1.74 3.71 -6.10
C LEU A 41 -1.48 5.22 -6.17
N LYS A 42 -2.51 6.02 -5.85
CA LYS A 42 -2.31 7.44 -5.57
C LYS A 42 -1.65 7.62 -4.21
N LYS A 43 -0.60 8.43 -4.14
CA LYS A 43 0.01 8.89 -2.88
C LYS A 43 -1.09 9.63 -2.08
N GLY A 44 -1.60 8.99 -1.03
CA GLY A 44 -2.59 9.59 -0.14
C GLY A 44 -1.93 10.57 0.83
N SER A 45 -2.65 11.64 1.19
CA SER A 45 -2.27 12.58 2.24
C SER A 45 -2.67 12.02 3.61
N PHE A 46 -1.72 11.61 4.44
CA PHE A 46 -1.99 11.09 5.79
C PHE A 46 -2.71 12.15 6.65
N LEU A 47 -3.95 11.88 7.03
CA LEU A 47 -4.65 12.59 8.10
C LEU A 47 -4.79 11.60 9.25
N LYS A 48 -4.25 12.02 10.39
CA LYS A 48 -4.13 11.21 11.60
C LYS A 48 -5.53 10.95 12.18
N PRO A 49 -5.98 9.69 12.32
CA PRO A 49 -7.21 9.40 13.04
C PRO A 49 -7.11 9.87 14.51
N ASN A 50 -8.18 9.76 15.30
CA ASN A 50 -8.16 10.06 16.74
C ASN A 50 -7.21 9.08 17.46
N ILE A 51 -5.91 9.37 17.41
CA ILE A 51 -4.84 8.62 18.05
C ILE A 51 -4.64 9.21 19.43
N TRP A 52 -4.90 8.41 20.45
CA TRP A 52 -4.40 8.72 21.78
C TRP A 52 -2.90 8.39 21.79
N GLU A 53 -2.05 9.34 21.38
CA GLU A 53 -0.58 9.13 21.30
C GLU A 53 0.13 9.13 22.66
N LYS A 54 -0.60 9.53 23.71
CA LYS A 54 -0.17 9.42 25.10
C LYS A 54 -1.26 8.66 25.83
N VAL A 55 -1.25 7.35 25.65
CA VAL A 55 -2.23 6.46 26.26
C VAL A 55 -1.99 6.43 27.77
N GLU A 56 -2.81 7.16 28.52
CA GLU A 56 -2.91 7.01 29.96
C GLU A 56 -4.05 6.04 30.28
N ILE A 57 -3.71 4.78 30.56
CA ILE A 57 -4.68 3.78 30.97
C ILE A 57 -4.83 3.80 32.50
N ASN A 58 -6.05 3.99 32.96
CA ASN A 58 -6.39 3.76 34.37
C ASN A 58 -6.68 2.27 34.59
N ASN A 59 -5.75 1.57 35.23
CA ASN A 59 -5.85 0.14 35.53
C ASN A 59 -7.12 -0.25 36.31
N ALA A 60 -7.74 0.66 37.06
CA ALA A 60 -8.98 0.36 37.78
C ALA A 60 -10.21 0.30 36.86
N LYS A 61 -10.14 0.92 35.66
CA LYS A 61 -11.28 1.09 34.75
C LYS A 61 -11.28 0.17 33.53
N ILE A 62 -10.20 -0.58 33.30
CA ILE A 62 -10.09 -1.54 32.20
C ILE A 62 -10.64 -2.92 32.58
N SER A 63 -11.12 -3.65 31.58
CA SER A 63 -11.68 -5.00 31.74
C SER A 63 -10.63 -6.03 32.16
N SER A 64 -11.05 -7.26 32.46
CA SER A 64 -10.13 -8.35 32.78
C SER A 64 -9.17 -8.65 31.63
N ASP A 65 -9.68 -8.78 30.41
CA ASP A 65 -8.84 -9.11 29.25
C ASP A 65 -7.86 -7.99 28.92
N GLN A 66 -8.31 -6.74 29.01
CA GLN A 66 -7.44 -5.58 28.83
C GLN A 66 -6.35 -5.52 29.90
N LYS A 67 -6.68 -5.89 31.16
CA LYS A 67 -5.68 -5.98 32.23
C LYS A 67 -4.64 -7.05 31.94
N ASN A 68 -5.06 -8.22 31.45
CA ASN A 68 -4.15 -9.30 31.11
C ASN A 68 -3.17 -8.84 30.01
N ILE A 69 -3.69 -8.30 28.90
CA ILE A 69 -2.87 -7.77 27.80
C ILE A 69 -1.96 -6.64 28.28
N PHE A 70 -2.47 -5.70 29.09
CA PHE A 70 -1.68 -4.61 29.66
C PHE A 70 -0.57 -5.12 30.59
N SER A 71 -0.84 -6.13 31.40
CA SER A 71 0.17 -6.70 32.32
C SER A 71 1.29 -7.42 31.60
N GLU A 72 0.99 -8.05 30.45
CA GLU A 72 1.95 -8.81 29.65
C GLU A 72 2.77 -7.92 28.70
N ASN A 73 2.13 -6.90 28.10
CA ASN A 73 2.71 -6.11 27.02
C ASN A 73 3.00 -4.64 27.43
N GLY A 74 2.53 -4.21 28.60
CA GLY A 74 2.63 -2.82 29.05
C GLY A 74 1.68 -1.86 28.32
N THR A 75 2.04 -0.58 28.32
CA THR A 75 1.25 0.48 27.68
C THR A 75 1.33 0.38 26.16
N PRO A 76 0.20 0.33 25.43
CA PRO A 76 0.22 0.36 23.97
C PRO A 76 0.78 1.68 23.45
N THR A 77 1.35 1.66 22.25
CA THR A 77 1.86 2.86 21.56
C THR A 77 0.73 3.84 21.29
N TYR A 78 -0.42 3.32 20.86
CA TYR A 78 -1.65 4.08 20.74
C TYR A 78 -2.88 3.16 20.76
N ILE A 79 -4.05 3.75 21.02
CA ILE A 79 -5.35 3.08 20.93
C ILE A 79 -6.17 3.72 19.81
N LEU A 80 -6.62 2.91 18.87
CA LEU A 80 -7.60 3.31 17.85
C LEU A 80 -9.00 2.89 18.32
N THR A 81 -10.00 3.73 18.03
CA THR A 81 -11.40 3.43 18.33
C THR A 81 -12.21 3.42 17.05
N PHE A 82 -12.92 2.33 16.84
CA PHE A 82 -13.80 2.09 15.71
C PHE A 82 -15.22 1.75 16.18
N PHE A 83 -16.10 1.53 15.21
CA PHE A 83 -17.38 0.88 15.43
C PHE A 83 -17.44 -0.40 14.61
N GLU A 84 -17.99 -1.45 15.19
CA GLU A 84 -18.28 -2.71 14.50
C GLU A 84 -19.05 -2.43 13.20
N ALA A 85 -18.65 -3.10 12.12
CA ALA A 85 -19.33 -3.00 10.84
C ALA A 85 -20.70 -3.68 10.93
N ASN A 86 -21.75 -2.97 10.52
CA ASN A 86 -23.10 -3.50 10.48
C ASN A 86 -23.75 -3.19 9.13
N SER A 87 -24.28 -4.22 8.48
CA SER A 87 -24.97 -4.14 7.19
C SER A 87 -26.28 -3.34 7.25
N GLU A 88 -26.89 -3.21 8.42
CA GLU A 88 -28.17 -2.50 8.64
C GLU A 88 -28.00 -0.98 8.79
N GLY A 89 -26.77 -0.44 8.68
CA GLY A 89 -26.49 0.99 8.83
C GLY A 89 -26.67 1.52 10.26
N LYS A 90 -26.92 0.65 11.23
CA LYS A 90 -26.96 0.99 12.66
C LYS A 90 -25.54 1.19 13.19
N LYS A 91 -25.41 2.07 14.19
CA LYS A 91 -24.14 2.28 14.90
C LYS A 91 -23.77 1.00 15.64
N GLY A 92 -22.70 0.33 15.19
CA GLY A 92 -22.18 -0.88 15.83
C GLY A 92 -21.62 -0.63 17.23
N ARG A 93 -21.21 -1.71 17.90
CA ARG A 93 -20.54 -1.61 19.20
C ARG A 93 -19.19 -0.90 19.05
N PRO A 94 -18.74 -0.12 20.05
CA PRO A 94 -17.40 0.46 20.02
C PRO A 94 -16.36 -0.66 20.07
N VAL A 95 -15.35 -0.55 19.21
CA VAL A 95 -14.24 -1.49 19.11
C VAL A 95 -12.96 -0.72 19.36
N GLN A 96 -12.11 -1.22 20.25
CA GLN A 96 -10.79 -0.65 20.52
C GLN A 96 -9.73 -1.56 19.92
N GLU A 97 -8.76 -0.98 19.23
CA GLU A 97 -7.55 -1.65 18.81
C GLU A 97 -6.38 -1.05 19.60
N TRP A 98 -5.69 -1.90 20.36
CA TRP A 98 -4.47 -1.52 21.06
C TRP A 98 -3.29 -1.90 20.18
N VAL A 99 -2.48 -0.91 19.83
CA VAL A 99 -1.36 -1.08 18.89
C VAL A 99 -0.03 -0.95 19.63
N TYR A 100 0.80 -1.98 19.49
CA TYR A 100 2.15 -2.07 20.00
C TYR A 100 3.11 -2.06 18.81
N GLU A 101 3.48 -0.86 18.36
CA GLU A 101 4.15 -0.65 17.07
C GLU A 101 5.54 -1.28 17.01
N LYS A 102 6.28 -1.28 18.13
CA LYS A 102 7.63 -1.84 18.20
C LYS A 102 7.64 -3.36 18.14
N GLU A 103 6.62 -3.99 18.72
CA GLU A 103 6.46 -5.43 18.83
C GLU A 103 5.63 -6.02 17.68
N GLU A 104 5.09 -5.17 16.80
CA GLU A 104 4.18 -5.56 15.72
C GLU A 104 2.96 -6.37 16.22
N LYS A 105 2.43 -6.01 17.40
CA LYS A 105 1.27 -6.66 18.02
C LYS A 105 0.04 -5.76 18.01
N PHE A 106 -1.10 -6.39 17.75
CA PHE A 106 -2.40 -5.73 17.66
C PHE A 106 -3.43 -6.55 18.43
N PHE A 107 -4.13 -5.90 19.36
CA PHE A 107 -5.18 -6.56 20.15
C PHE A 107 -6.50 -5.83 19.98
N TRP A 108 -7.54 -6.60 19.65
CA TRP A 108 -8.87 -6.09 19.39
C TRP A 108 -9.78 -6.35 20.58
N PHE A 109 -10.51 -5.32 21.01
CA PHE A 109 -11.42 -5.40 22.13
C PHE A 109 -12.81 -4.91 21.74
N VAL A 110 -13.84 -5.70 22.05
CA VAL A 110 -15.24 -5.31 21.92
C VAL A 110 -15.84 -5.28 23.31
N ASN A 111 -16.28 -4.09 23.75
CA ASN A 111 -16.73 -3.87 25.14
C ASN A 111 -15.73 -4.38 26.20
N GLY A 112 -14.43 -4.29 25.91
CA GLY A 112 -13.36 -4.72 26.80
C GLY A 112 -13.01 -6.21 26.72
N ASN A 113 -13.74 -7.05 26.01
CA ASN A 113 -13.35 -8.45 25.83
C ASN A 113 -12.41 -8.60 24.64
N LEU A 114 -11.37 -9.40 24.78
CA LEU A 114 -10.43 -9.70 23.70
C LEU A 114 -11.14 -10.52 22.62
N VAL A 115 -10.94 -10.17 21.36
CA VAL A 115 -11.50 -10.89 20.22
C VAL A 115 -10.42 -11.17 19.17
N ASP A 116 -10.49 -12.33 18.53
CA ASP A 116 -9.53 -12.72 17.50
C ASP A 116 -9.74 -11.93 16.20
N TYR A 117 -11.00 -11.67 15.85
CA TYR A 117 -11.36 -10.98 14.63
C TYR A 117 -12.67 -10.20 14.80
N ILE A 118 -12.70 -8.98 14.28
CA ILE A 118 -13.90 -8.16 14.20
C ILE A 118 -13.86 -7.25 12.96
N ALA A 119 -14.94 -7.26 12.19
CA ALA A 119 -15.08 -6.32 11.08
C ALA A 119 -15.45 -4.94 11.63
N VAL A 120 -14.71 -3.89 11.23
CA VAL A 120 -14.96 -2.51 11.68
C VAL A 120 -15.30 -1.60 10.51
N SER A 121 -16.21 -0.66 10.79
CA SER A 121 -16.52 0.42 9.85
C SER A 121 -15.33 1.36 9.75
N PRO A 122 -14.93 1.81 8.54
CA PRO A 122 -13.93 2.85 8.42
C PRO A 122 -14.44 4.12 9.12
N PRO A 123 -13.57 4.86 9.82
CA PRO A 123 -13.82 6.22 10.23
C PRO A 123 -14.41 7.03 9.09
N LYS A 124 -15.38 7.89 9.41
CA LYS A 124 -16.04 8.74 8.42
C LYS A 124 -15.06 9.73 7.77
N GLU A 125 -13.95 10.03 8.44
CA GLU A 125 -12.81 10.71 7.83
C GLU A 125 -11.92 9.68 7.12
N LYS A 126 -11.60 9.94 5.85
CA LYS A 126 -10.82 9.03 4.98
C LYS A 126 -9.56 8.53 5.68
N LEU A 127 -9.59 7.29 6.16
CA LEU A 127 -8.40 6.56 6.56
C LEU A 127 -7.50 6.34 5.35
N ILE A 128 -6.26 6.78 5.48
CA ILE A 128 -5.18 6.44 4.55
C ILE A 128 -4.22 5.59 5.36
N ARG A 129 -4.24 4.27 5.14
CA ARG A 129 -3.24 3.37 5.73
C ARG A 129 -1.87 3.66 5.10
N PRO A 130 -0.77 3.58 5.86
CA PRO A 130 0.55 3.62 5.26
C PRO A 130 0.72 2.44 4.29
N PRO A 131 1.32 2.65 3.11
CA PRO A 131 1.62 1.55 2.21
C PRO A 131 2.71 0.67 2.85
N GLY A 132 2.38 -0.60 3.13
CA GLY A 132 3.36 -1.59 3.60
C GLY A 132 3.10 -2.25 4.96
N MET A 133 1.88 -2.16 5.51
CA MET A 133 1.41 -3.09 6.55
C MET A 133 0.53 -4.18 5.92
#